data_AF-A0A1X4HZF2-F1
#
_entry.id   AF-A0A1X4HZF2-F1
#
_cell.length_a   1.000
_cell.length_b   1.000
_cell.length_c   1.000
_cell.angle_alpha   90.00
_cell.angle_beta   90.00
_cell.angle_gamma   90.00
#
_symmetry.space_group_name_H-M   'P 1'
#
loop_
_entity.id
_entity.type
_entity.pdbx_description
1 polymer ?
#
loop_
_entity_poly.entity_id
_entity_poly.type
_entity_poly.pdbx_seq_one_letter_code
_entity_poly.pdbx_strand_id
1 'polypeptide(L)' 'EERRMAVTEVYFAERTPSSVRRGIEREYGVRWVVGGGGGLDDSGLRVVARGPEGEVLYAVP' A
#
# COMPACT_ATOMS: atom_id res chain seq x y z
N GLU A 1 1.88 1.37 -19.16
CA GLU A 1 0.76 1.51 -18.19
C GLU A 1 0.42 0.18 -17.53
N GLU A 2 0.21 -0.88 -18.32
CA GLU A 2 -0.17 -2.23 -17.85
C GLU A 2 0.71 -2.79 -16.71
N ARG A 3 2.03 -2.62 -16.80
CA ARG A 3 2.95 -3.06 -15.73
C ARG A 3 2.64 -2.40 -14.38
N ARG A 4 2.25 -1.12 -14.37
CA ARG A 4 1.95 -0.40 -13.12
C ARG A 4 0.63 -0.88 -12.53
N MET A 5 -0.38 -1.19 -13.36
CA MET A 5 -1.64 -1.77 -12.90
C MET A 5 -1.44 -3.16 -12.30
N ALA A 6 -0.70 -4.05 -12.99
CA ALA A 6 -0.41 -5.38 -12.48
C ALA A 6 0.33 -5.35 -11.13
N VAL A 7 1.27 -4.41 -10.96
CA VAL A 7 1.96 -4.20 -9.69
C VAL A 7 1.02 -3.70 -8.59
N THR A 8 0.08 -2.82 -8.91
CA THR A 8 -0.95 -2.36 -7.96
C THR A 8 -1.84 -3.51 -7.51
N GLU A 9 -2.30 -4.38 -8.42
CA GLU A 9 -3.09 -5.56 -8.06
C GLU A 9 -2.33 -6.49 -7.11
N VAL A 10 -1.06 -6.76 -7.41
CA VAL A 10 -0.18 -7.53 -6.51
C VAL A 10 -0.04 -6.82 -5.16
N TYR A 11 0.15 -5.51 -5.14
CA TYR A 11 0.33 -4.76 -3.90
C TYR A 11 -0.87 -4.90 -2.94
N PHE A 12 -2.10 -4.79 -3.47
CA PHE A 12 -3.32 -4.82 -2.68
C PHE A 12 -3.90 -6.21 -2.46
N ALA A 13 -3.36 -7.26 -3.08
CA ALA A 13 -3.82 -8.62 -2.83
C ALA A 13 -3.61 -9.03 -1.36
N GLU A 14 -4.62 -9.68 -0.75
CA GLU A 14 -4.66 -10.01 0.68
C GLU A 14 -3.44 -10.82 1.15
N ARG A 15 -2.98 -11.75 0.31
CA ARG A 15 -1.87 -12.67 0.61
C ARG A 15 -0.49 -12.15 0.21
N THR A 16 -0.39 -10.90 -0.23
CA THR A 16 0.91 -10.34 -0.60
C THR A 16 1.76 -10.12 0.66
N PRO A 17 2.97 -10.71 0.72
CA PRO A 17 3.85 -10.52 1.85
C PRO A 17 4.29 -9.06 1.99
N SER A 18 4.45 -8.58 3.23
CA SER A 18 4.94 -7.21 3.50
C SER A 18 6.33 -6.95 2.88
N SER A 19 7.16 -7.97 2.68
CA SER A 19 8.44 -7.85 1.96
C SER A 19 8.27 -7.53 0.47
N VAL A 20 7.24 -8.08 -0.18
CA VAL A 20 6.92 -7.80 -1.59
C VAL A 20 6.39 -6.38 -1.72
N ARG A 21 5.50 -5.95 -0.82
CA ARG A 21 5.01 -4.56 -0.77
C ARG A 21 6.16 -3.56 -0.64
N ARG A 22 7.10 -3.80 0.28
CA ARG A 22 8.32 -2.97 0.43
C ARG A 22 9.22 -2.96 -0.80
N GLY A 23 9.32 -4.09 -1.50
CA GLY A 23 10.05 -4.16 -2.77
C GLY A 23 9.45 -3.22 -3.81
N ILE A 24 8.12 -3.25 -3.96
CA ILE A 24 7.36 -2.38 -4.87
C ILE A 24 7.50 -0.91 -4.47
N GLU A 25 7.32 -0.60 -3.18
CA GLU A 25 7.46 0.77 -2.66
C GLU A 25 8.82 1.38 -3.02
N ARG A 26 9.90 0.60 -2.84
CA ARG A 26 11.25 1.01 -3.18
C ARG A 26 11.49 1.09 -4.68
N GLU A 27 11.00 0.14 -5.47
CA GLU A 27 11.13 0.15 -6.94
C GLU A 27 10.49 1.39 -7.55
N TYR A 28 9.31 1.79 -7.04
CA TYR A 28 8.52 2.89 -7.59
C TYR A 28 8.69 4.22 -6.83
N GLY A 29 9.50 4.26 -5.76
CA GLY A 29 9.70 5.46 -4.95
C GLY A 29 8.43 5.95 -4.26
N VAL A 30 7.55 5.02 -3.87
CA VAL A 30 6.27 5.31 -3.21
C VAL A 30 6.54 5.93 -1.85
N ARG A 31 5.89 7.07 -1.59
CA ARG A 31 5.94 7.75 -0.28
C ARG A 31 4.64 7.62 0.50
N TRP A 32 3.55 7.40 -0.22
CA TRP A 32 2.19 7.43 0.28
C TRP A 32 1.37 6.32 -0.36
N VAL A 33 0.56 5.66 0.44
CA VAL A 33 -0.38 4.63 0.00
C VAL A 33 -1.75 4.98 0.55
N VAL A 34 -2.78 4.91 -0.29
CA VAL A 34 -4.17 5.02 0.14
C VAL A 34 -4.79 3.63 0.08
N GLY A 35 -5.44 3.21 1.16
CA GLY A 35 -6.11 1.91 1.23
C GLY A 35 -7.32 1.93 2.16
N GLY A 36 -8.18 0.93 2.02
CA GLY A 36 -9.30 0.72 2.95
C GLY A 36 -8.80 0.23 4.31
N GLY A 37 -9.39 0.75 5.39
CA GLY A 37 -9.02 0.38 6.77
C GLY A 37 -9.07 -1.13 6.99
N GLY A 38 -7.92 -1.72 7.36
CA GLY A 38 -7.78 -3.14 7.68
C GLY A 38 -6.90 -3.95 6.72
N GLY A 39 -6.78 -3.54 5.45
CA GLY A 39 -6.02 -4.32 4.45
C GLY A 39 -4.49 -4.16 4.53
N LEU A 40 -4.03 -3.07 5.16
CA LEU A 40 -2.61 -2.69 5.19
C LEU A 40 -2.03 -2.55 6.60
N ASP A 41 -2.76 -2.91 7.65
CA ASP A 41 -2.29 -2.66 9.01
C ASP A 41 -1.05 -3.51 9.39
N ASP A 42 -0.90 -4.72 8.81
CA ASP A 42 0.28 -5.59 8.97
C ASP A 42 1.44 -5.30 8.00
N SER A 43 1.33 -4.24 7.18
CA SER A 43 2.37 -3.88 6.19
C SER A 43 3.56 -3.14 6.79
N GLY A 44 3.44 -2.64 8.03
CA GLY A 44 4.44 -1.79 8.67
C GLY A 44 4.40 -0.33 8.22
N LEU A 45 3.34 0.06 7.49
CA LEU A 45 3.10 1.44 7.12
C LEU A 45 2.58 2.27 8.31
N ARG A 46 2.86 3.57 8.28
CA ARG A 46 2.38 4.50 9.31
C ARG A 46 1.11 5.20 8.87
N VAL A 47 0.04 5.11 9.65
CA VAL A 47 -1.19 5.90 9.43
C VAL A 47 -0.89 7.39 9.60
N VAL A 48 -1.29 8.20 8.62
CA VAL A 48 -1.12 9.67 8.61
C VAL A 48 -2.44 10.41 8.62
N ALA A 49 -3.44 9.92 7.90
CA ALA A 49 -4.78 10.51 7.91
C ALA A 49 -5.84 9.42 7.65
N ARG A 50 -7.07 9.71 8.06
CA ARG A 50 -8.26 8.91 7.71
C ARG A 50 -9.20 9.78 6.90
N GLY A 51 -9.63 9.26 5.76
CA GLY A 51 -10.53 9.89 4.81
C GLY A 51 -11.98 9.45 4.99
N PRO A 52 -12.88 9.94 4.12
CA PRO A 52 -14.24 9.44 4.04
C PRO A 52 -14.27 7.94 3.69
N GLU A 53 -15.40 7.28 3.94
CA GLU A 53 -15.64 5.87 3.55
C GLU A 53 -14.63 4.85 4.10
N GLY A 54 -13.91 5.20 5.17
CA GLY A 54 -12.92 4.30 5.79
C GLY A 54 -11.58 4.25 5.06
N GLU A 55 -11.32 5.18 4.14
CA GLU A 55 -10.01 5.33 3.52
C GLU A 55 -8.95 5.76 4.54
N VAL A 56 -7.74 5.26 4.37
CA VAL A 56 -6.60 5.58 5.22
C VAL A 56 -5.41 5.94 4.34
N LEU A 57 -4.80 7.08 4.64
CA LEU A 57 -3.52 7.50 4.07
C LEU A 57 -2.40 6.97 4.94
N TYR A 58 -1.54 6.18 4.34
CA TYR A 58 -0.39 5.55 4.95
C TYR A 58 0.92 6.16 4.39
N ALA A 59 1.86 6.47 5.28
CA ALA A 59 3.23 6.82 4.92
C ALA A 59 4.12 5.58 4.86
N VAL A 60 4.91 5.50 3.80
CA VAL A 60 5.99 4.52 3.65
C VAL A 60 7.21 5.01 4.46
N PRO A 61 7.78 4.17 5.34
CA PRO A 61 8.97 4.53 6.12
C PRO A 61 10.26 4.65 5.28
#